data_AF-A0A7S0PEZ4-F1
#
_entry.id   AF-A0A7S0PEZ4-F1
#
_cell.length_a   1.000
_cell.length_b   1.000
_cell.length_c   1.000
_cell.angle_alpha   90.00
_cell.angle_beta   90.00
_cell.angle_gamma   90.00
#
_symmetry.space_group_name_H-M   'P 1'
#
loop_
_entity.id
_entity.type
_entity.pdbx_description
1 polymer ?
#
loop_
_entity_poly.entity_id
_entity_poly.type
_entity_poly.pdbx_seq_one_letter_code
_entity_poly.pdbx_strand_id
1 'polypeptide(L)'
;MSIRFLGVLAAMPVWVLGSVLLSALQLGLVVYNAGRIAVDLCFFWLAGVLRRVVMWVNSPWSFGSHRRRMEALERSLYAARTREEWTAAATLIDKAEGAEGWRSEVESSDYDYRLVEQMLRSLKEARLAGDTHELMFLLGSALHRRFGSIDRTCLYHRARAGTKRLVERFVDECVLAINAVAQAPTGAHSAISPTKGGPADGSGTRGHDSEGPLAGPGLAAGRVPAPTSAADGGETPAAVAGTTPVPGGRPAALHVPALSGISQDAAPDPGPGSPTNSAASAAAAPSHLSASDKLEFLEGARLAMGRTALCLSGGGALAMYHMGVVRALIQADAMPRIVSGTSGGAIVAGMLAIRTDKEMVDDVIASDIADRYGVTWFDPIPTQVATFAASLLTSDRPHTMRSERFAATCKRYFGAYTFGEAFRRTGRVVSIVITVRYGDGGASHPFLANYLTCPTVFIWSAVAASCALPGLMPAANLVSKPPQSAATARAAAAAAAAAAAAASA
;
A
#
# COMPACT_ATOMS: atom_id res chain seq x y z
N MET A 1 -11.76 60.29 73.47
CA MET A 1 -11.30 61.39 72.59
C MET A 1 -10.97 62.59 73.49
N SER A 2 -9.69 62.85 73.70
CA SER A 2 -9.19 63.85 74.65
C SER A 2 -9.66 65.27 74.28
N ILE A 3 -9.97 66.10 75.27
CA ILE A 3 -10.41 67.51 75.15
C ILE A 3 -9.48 68.33 74.23
N ARG A 4 -8.22 67.91 74.07
CA ARG A 4 -7.26 68.51 73.12
C ARG A 4 -7.65 68.35 71.64
N PHE A 5 -8.40 67.31 71.28
CA PHE A 5 -8.80 67.03 69.89
C PHE A 5 -10.02 67.87 69.46
N LEU A 6 -10.96 68.14 70.39
CA LEU A 6 -12.08 69.05 70.12
C LEU A 6 -11.62 70.50 69.97
N GLY A 7 -10.62 70.92 70.74
CA GLY A 7 -10.06 72.28 70.63
C GLY A 7 -9.39 72.55 69.28
N VAL A 8 -8.72 71.55 68.70
CA VAL A 8 -8.10 71.65 67.37
C VAL A 8 -9.17 71.68 66.27
N LEU A 9 -10.27 70.93 66.41
CA LEU A 9 -11.40 70.98 65.47
C LEU A 9 -12.15 72.32 65.53
N ALA A 10 -12.28 72.94 66.70
CA ALA A 10 -12.95 74.24 66.86
C ALA A 10 -12.13 75.43 66.31
N ALA A 11 -10.81 75.29 66.20
CA ALA A 11 -9.90 76.31 65.67
C ALA A 11 -9.61 76.17 64.16
N MET A 12 -10.12 75.12 63.51
CA MET A 12 -9.90 74.88 62.09
C MET A 12 -10.82 75.77 61.25
N PRO A 13 -10.30 76.44 60.21
CA PRO A 13 -11.12 77.18 59.26
C PRO A 13 -12.23 76.28 58.70
N VAL A 14 -13.46 76.80 58.60
CA VAL A 14 -14.65 76.06 58.15
C VAL A 14 -14.41 75.32 56.83
N TRP A 15 -13.57 75.87 55.94
CA TRP A 15 -13.22 75.26 54.65
C TRP A 15 -12.45 73.93 54.80
N VAL A 16 -11.63 73.76 55.86
CA VAL A 16 -10.90 72.52 56.14
C VAL A 16 -11.85 71.43 56.61
N LEU A 17 -12.76 71.74 57.55
CA LEU A 17 -13.80 70.81 57.98
C LEU A 17 -14.72 70.41 56.82
N GLY A 18 -15.11 71.37 55.98
CA GLY A 18 -15.88 71.12 54.76
C GLY A 18 -15.15 70.19 53.79
N SER A 19 -13.83 70.37 53.63
CA SER A 19 -13.01 69.54 52.74
C SER A 19 -12.84 68.11 53.27
N VAL A 20 -12.66 67.94 54.59
CA VAL A 20 -12.58 66.62 55.24
C VAL A 20 -13.92 65.88 55.13
N LEU A 21 -15.04 66.58 55.37
CA LEU A 21 -16.39 66.00 55.23
C LEU A 21 -16.68 65.59 53.78
N LEU A 22 -16.35 66.45 52.81
CA LEU A 22 -16.51 66.16 51.39
C LEU A 22 -15.66 64.95 50.97
N SER A 23 -14.42 64.86 51.45
CA SER A 23 -13.53 63.73 51.18
C SER A 23 -14.05 62.43 51.78
N ALA A 24 -14.60 62.47 53.00
CA ALA A 24 -15.23 61.32 53.63
C ALA A 24 -16.49 60.85 52.87
N LEU A 25 -17.30 61.79 52.37
CA LEU A 25 -18.50 61.49 51.58
C LEU A 25 -18.13 60.91 50.20
N GLN A 26 -17.09 61.45 49.55
CA GLN A 26 -16.53 60.90 48.31
C GLN A 26 -16.01 59.48 48.51
N LEU A 27 -15.29 59.22 49.60
CA LEU A 27 -14.82 57.87 49.94
C LEU A 27 -16.00 56.91 50.16
N GLY A 28 -17.04 57.34 50.87
CA GLY A 28 -18.26 56.56 51.06
C GLY A 28 -18.93 56.20 49.72
N LEU A 29 -19.01 57.15 48.79
CA LEU A 29 -19.57 56.93 47.45
C LEU A 29 -18.71 55.95 46.62
N VAL A 30 -17.38 56.04 46.72
CA VAL A 30 -16.46 55.10 46.06
C VAL A 30 -16.66 53.68 46.61
N VAL A 31 -16.74 53.51 47.92
CA VAL A 31 -16.98 52.20 48.55
C VAL A 31 -18.33 51.62 48.14
N TYR A 32 -19.39 52.43 48.13
CA TYR A 32 -20.71 52.01 47.65
C TYR A 32 -20.69 51.56 46.19
N ASN A 33 -20.07 52.35 45.30
CA ASN A 33 -19.97 52.02 43.88
C ASN A 33 -19.13 50.75 43.66
N ALA A 34 -18.04 50.56 44.41
CA ALA A 34 -17.24 49.33 44.36
C ALA A 34 -18.06 48.10 44.80
N GLY A 35 -18.84 48.23 45.88
CA GLY A 35 -19.77 47.19 46.34
C GLY A 35 -20.82 46.83 45.29
N ARG A 36 -21.43 47.84 44.65
CA ARG A 36 -22.43 47.65 43.58
C ARG A 36 -21.84 46.90 42.39
N ILE A 37 -20.64 47.30 41.92
CA ILE A 37 -19.95 46.63 40.80
C ILE A 37 -19.64 45.16 41.15
N ALA A 38 -19.21 44.89 42.39
CA ALA A 38 -18.94 43.51 42.83
C ALA A 38 -20.20 42.63 42.78
N VAL A 39 -21.36 43.16 43.18
CA VAL A 39 -22.65 42.46 43.10
C VAL A 39 -23.05 42.23 41.63
N ASP A 40 -22.94 43.23 40.77
CA ASP A 40 -23.23 43.11 39.34
C ASP A 40 -22.35 42.05 38.67
N LEU A 41 -21.06 42.01 39.01
CA LEU A 41 -20.12 40.97 38.53
C LEU A 41 -20.52 39.57 39.02
N CYS A 42 -20.98 39.44 40.27
CA CYS A 42 -21.49 38.18 40.79
C CYS A 42 -22.73 37.72 40.02
N PHE A 43 -23.70 38.61 39.77
CA PHE A 43 -24.88 38.29 38.98
C PHE A 43 -24.54 37.90 37.54
N PHE A 44 -23.62 38.63 36.90
CA PHE A 44 -23.16 38.31 35.55
C PHE A 44 -22.50 36.92 35.50
N TRP A 45 -21.65 36.60 36.48
CA TRP A 45 -21.01 35.29 36.56
C TRP A 45 -22.05 34.18 36.80
N LEU A 46 -22.99 34.38 37.72
CA LEU A 46 -24.06 33.43 38.03
C LEU A 46 -24.96 33.17 36.82
N ALA A 47 -25.34 34.22 36.09
CA ALA A 47 -26.09 34.13 34.83
C ALA A 47 -25.31 33.37 33.76
N GLY A 48 -23.98 33.58 33.67
CA GLY A 48 -23.11 32.84 32.76
C GLY A 48 -22.98 31.35 33.10
N VAL A 49 -22.99 30.99 34.38
CA VAL A 49 -23.04 29.59 34.83
C VAL A 49 -24.42 29.00 34.51
N LEU A 50 -25.50 29.69 34.85
CA LEU A 50 -26.86 29.23 34.57
C LEU A 50 -27.08 29.02 33.06
N ARG A 51 -26.62 29.93 32.21
CA ARG A 51 -26.72 29.78 30.74
C ARG A 51 -25.95 28.55 30.24
N ARG A 52 -24.77 28.26 30.81
CA ARG A 52 -24.01 27.04 30.50
C ARG A 52 -24.75 25.78 30.95
N VAL A 53 -25.35 25.78 32.14
CA VAL A 53 -26.16 24.66 32.65
C VAL A 53 -27.42 24.46 31.80
N VAL A 54 -28.13 25.53 31.47
CA VAL A 54 -29.33 25.48 30.61
C VAL A 54 -28.97 24.98 29.21
N MET A 55 -27.86 25.44 28.61
CA MET A 55 -27.38 24.88 27.35
C MET A 55 -27.00 23.40 27.48
N TRP A 56 -26.42 22.98 28.61
CA TRP A 56 -26.06 21.58 28.85
C TRP A 56 -27.30 20.68 29.02
N VAL A 57 -28.35 21.16 29.70
CA VAL A 57 -29.61 20.44 29.91
C VAL A 57 -30.50 20.44 28.65
N ASN A 58 -30.55 21.54 27.91
CA ASN A 58 -31.42 21.72 26.74
C ASN A 58 -30.72 21.47 25.39
N SER A 59 -29.43 21.13 25.37
CA SER A 59 -28.79 20.74 24.11
C SER A 59 -29.36 19.39 23.65
N PRO A 60 -29.87 19.30 22.40
CA PRO A 60 -30.35 18.04 21.81
C PRO A 60 -29.26 16.96 21.68
N TRP A 61 -28.01 17.29 22.00
CA TRP A 61 -26.84 16.43 21.92
C TRP A 61 -26.44 15.97 23.31
N SER A 62 -27.10 14.95 23.83
CA SER A 62 -26.59 14.26 25.02
C SER A 62 -25.23 13.64 24.66
N PHE A 63 -24.13 14.24 25.09
CA PHE A 63 -22.77 13.73 24.85
C PHE A 63 -22.63 12.24 25.23
N GLY A 64 -23.42 11.79 26.21
CA GLY A 64 -23.48 10.39 26.61
C GLY A 64 -24.03 9.44 25.54
N SER A 65 -25.07 9.81 24.78
CA SER A 65 -25.65 8.91 23.76
C SER A 65 -24.75 8.77 22.53
N HIS A 66 -24.16 9.88 22.07
CA HIS A 66 -23.22 9.86 20.94
C HIS A 66 -21.95 9.08 21.29
N ARG A 67 -21.36 9.32 22.47
CA ARG A 67 -20.19 8.58 22.95
C ARG A 67 -20.47 7.08 23.07
N ARG A 68 -21.59 6.67 23.68
CA ARG A 68 -21.98 5.25 23.78
C ARG A 68 -22.18 4.61 22.41
N ARG A 69 -22.78 5.34 21.46
CA ARG A 69 -22.96 4.89 20.08
C ARG A 69 -21.60 4.69 19.40
N MET A 70 -20.68 5.64 19.55
CA MET A 70 -19.33 5.52 18.98
C MET A 70 -18.57 4.34 19.59
N GLU A 71 -18.57 4.20 20.91
CA GLU A 71 -17.95 3.06 21.59
C GLU A 71 -18.56 1.71 21.16
N ALA A 72 -19.86 1.68 20.82
CA ALA A 72 -20.51 0.48 20.29
C ALA A 72 -20.08 0.17 18.85
N LEU A 73 -19.95 1.19 18.00
CA LEU A 73 -19.47 1.03 16.62
C LEU A 73 -18.00 0.59 16.58
N GLU A 74 -17.14 1.18 17.41
CA GLU A 74 -15.74 0.75 17.54
C GLU A 74 -15.65 -0.69 18.02
N ARG A 75 -16.43 -1.08 19.03
CA ARG A 75 -16.52 -2.49 19.47
C ARG A 75 -16.96 -3.41 18.34
N SER A 76 -17.94 -3.02 17.54
CA SER A 76 -18.37 -3.79 16.37
C SER A 76 -17.25 -3.93 15.33
N LEU A 77 -16.46 -2.87 15.11
CA LEU A 77 -15.34 -2.87 14.18
C LEU A 77 -14.23 -3.81 14.63
N TYR A 78 -13.90 -3.84 15.94
CA TYR A 78 -12.92 -4.77 16.50
C TYR A 78 -13.40 -6.22 16.56
N ALA A 79 -14.71 -6.43 16.73
CA ALA A 79 -15.31 -7.77 16.78
C ALA A 79 -15.54 -8.40 15.39
N ALA A 80 -15.50 -7.60 14.32
CA ALA A 80 -15.75 -8.05 12.96
C ALA A 80 -14.87 -9.24 12.56
N ARG A 81 -15.48 -10.26 11.98
CA ARG A 81 -14.80 -11.48 11.48
C ARG A 81 -14.77 -11.56 9.96
N THR A 82 -15.61 -10.76 9.30
CA THR A 82 -15.66 -10.65 7.84
C THR A 82 -15.38 -9.23 7.39
N ARG A 83 -14.99 -9.10 6.12
CA ARG A 83 -14.78 -7.78 5.50
C ARG A 83 -16.08 -6.98 5.47
N GLU A 84 -17.20 -7.65 5.20
CA GLU A 84 -18.52 -7.03 5.10
C GLU A 84 -18.94 -6.41 6.43
N GLU A 85 -18.76 -7.14 7.54
CA GLU A 85 -19.02 -6.64 8.90
C GLU A 85 -18.12 -5.43 9.22
N TRP A 86 -16.83 -5.54 8.90
CA TRP A 86 -15.87 -4.46 9.13
C TRP A 86 -16.22 -3.21 8.32
N THR A 87 -16.51 -3.36 7.02
CA THR A 87 -16.87 -2.25 6.13
C THR A 87 -18.19 -1.61 6.55
N ALA A 88 -19.17 -2.39 7.01
CA ALA A 88 -20.43 -1.86 7.52
C ALA A 88 -20.21 -0.99 8.78
N ALA A 89 -19.45 -1.49 9.75
CA ALA A 89 -19.09 -0.73 10.96
C ALA A 89 -18.28 0.53 10.62
N ALA A 90 -17.25 0.40 9.77
CA ALA A 90 -16.42 1.50 9.29
C ALA A 90 -17.26 2.59 8.60
N THR A 91 -18.21 2.21 7.76
CA THR A 91 -19.11 3.15 7.07
C THR A 91 -20.01 3.90 8.04
N LEU A 92 -20.50 3.23 9.09
CA LEU A 92 -21.30 3.87 10.13
C LEU A 92 -20.48 4.86 10.95
N ILE A 93 -19.21 4.54 11.22
CA ILE A 93 -18.27 5.45 11.89
C ILE A 93 -17.98 6.66 11.00
N ASP A 94 -17.67 6.45 9.72
CA ASP A 94 -17.41 7.53 8.76
C ASP A 94 -18.61 8.48 8.64
N LYS A 95 -19.84 7.96 8.69
CA LYS A 95 -21.07 8.78 8.74
C LYS A 95 -21.19 9.58 10.04
N ALA A 96 -20.85 8.96 11.18
CA ALA A 96 -20.96 9.60 12.49
C ALA A 96 -19.89 10.69 12.71
N GLU A 97 -18.69 10.52 12.13
CA GLU A 97 -17.58 11.48 12.18
C GLU A 97 -17.65 12.53 11.06
N GLY A 98 -18.60 12.43 10.12
CA GLY A 98 -18.76 13.36 9.01
C GLY A 98 -17.81 13.15 7.83
N ALA A 99 -17.00 12.08 7.84
CA ALA A 99 -16.12 11.72 6.74
C ALA A 99 -16.87 11.44 5.43
N GLU A 100 -18.13 11.00 5.49
CA GLU A 100 -18.97 10.80 4.29
C GLU A 100 -19.21 12.11 3.51
N GLY A 101 -19.31 13.25 4.20
CA GLY A 101 -19.41 14.57 3.57
C GLY A 101 -18.14 14.88 2.78
N TRP A 102 -16.98 14.65 3.39
CA TRP A 102 -15.68 14.81 2.72
C TRP A 102 -15.53 13.86 1.53
N ARG A 103 -16.01 12.60 1.60
CA ARG A 103 -15.96 11.67 0.46
C ARG A 103 -16.81 12.14 -0.71
N SER A 104 -17.96 12.76 -0.42
CA SER A 104 -18.92 13.23 -1.42
C SER A 104 -18.49 14.53 -2.09
N GLU A 105 -17.72 15.36 -1.40
CA GLU A 105 -17.13 16.57 -1.95
C GLU A 105 -16.09 16.22 -3.03
N VAL A 106 -16.36 16.64 -4.26
CA VAL A 106 -15.48 16.40 -5.40
C VAL A 106 -14.21 17.24 -5.29
N GLU A 107 -14.37 18.54 -5.01
CA GLU A 107 -13.25 19.49 -5.00
C GLU A 107 -12.29 19.19 -3.84
N SER A 108 -11.00 19.27 -4.13
CA SER A 108 -9.95 19.07 -3.14
C SER A 108 -8.61 19.52 -3.71
N SER A 109 -7.73 20.05 -2.86
CA SER A 109 -6.33 20.32 -3.20
C SER A 109 -5.44 19.08 -3.14
N ASP A 110 -5.97 17.95 -2.64
CA ASP A 110 -5.22 16.71 -2.47
C ASP A 110 -5.02 15.96 -3.80
N TYR A 111 -5.84 16.23 -4.82
CA TYR A 111 -5.79 15.58 -6.15
C TYR A 111 -6.36 16.49 -7.23
N ASP A 112 -6.00 16.24 -8.50
CA ASP A 112 -6.54 16.99 -9.63
C ASP A 112 -7.94 16.47 -10.00
N TYR A 113 -8.94 16.95 -9.27
CA TYR A 113 -10.32 16.51 -9.43
C TYR A 113 -10.89 16.81 -10.83
N ARG A 114 -10.43 17.88 -11.49
CA ARG A 114 -10.91 18.26 -12.83
C ARG A 114 -10.40 17.28 -13.88
N LEU A 115 -9.11 16.96 -13.82
CA LEU A 115 -8.51 15.95 -14.70
C LEU A 115 -9.17 14.59 -14.52
N VAL A 116 -9.39 14.15 -13.28
CA VAL A 116 -10.01 12.86 -12.97
C VAL A 116 -11.47 12.83 -13.44
N GLU A 117 -12.23 13.90 -13.22
CA GLU A 117 -13.62 13.97 -13.66
C GLU A 117 -13.75 13.97 -15.18
N GLN A 118 -12.91 14.74 -15.89
CA GLN A 118 -12.91 14.77 -17.34
C GLN A 118 -12.57 13.39 -17.92
N MET A 119 -11.50 12.75 -17.42
CA MET A 119 -11.10 11.42 -17.89
C MET A 119 -12.16 10.36 -17.60
N LEU A 120 -12.81 10.41 -16.42
CA LEU A 120 -13.94 9.54 -16.10
C LEU A 120 -15.07 9.68 -17.12
N ARG A 121 -15.43 10.92 -17.50
CA ARG A 121 -16.48 11.17 -18.50
C ARG A 121 -16.08 10.61 -19.87
N SER A 122 -14.87 10.91 -20.34
CA SER A 122 -14.37 10.44 -21.64
C SER A 122 -14.29 8.92 -21.72
N LEU A 123 -13.76 8.25 -20.69
CA LEU A 123 -13.72 6.78 -20.64
C LEU A 123 -15.13 6.18 -20.69
N LYS A 124 -16.06 6.75 -19.93
CA LYS A 124 -17.45 6.28 -19.90
C LYS A 124 -18.15 6.49 -21.24
N GLU A 125 -17.97 7.65 -21.88
CA GLU A 125 -18.52 7.96 -23.20
C GLU A 125 -17.99 7.00 -24.27
N ALA A 126 -16.66 6.82 -24.35
CA ALA A 126 -16.03 5.88 -25.28
C ALA A 126 -16.50 4.44 -25.05
N ARG A 127 -16.64 4.00 -23.78
CA ARG A 127 -17.15 2.66 -23.47
C ARG A 127 -18.61 2.48 -23.90
N LEU A 128 -19.47 3.45 -23.62
CA LEU A 128 -20.88 3.38 -24.01
C LEU A 128 -21.07 3.47 -25.53
N ALA A 129 -20.19 4.16 -26.24
CA ALA A 129 -20.14 4.18 -27.70
C ALA A 129 -19.59 2.88 -28.32
N GLY A 130 -18.92 2.04 -27.52
CA GLY A 130 -18.24 0.83 -28.01
C GLY A 130 -16.95 1.14 -28.78
N ASP A 131 -16.40 2.35 -28.65
CA ASP A 131 -15.19 2.77 -29.34
C ASP A 131 -13.96 2.21 -28.62
N THR A 132 -13.51 1.05 -29.09
CA THR A 132 -12.39 0.32 -28.48
C THR A 132 -11.06 1.05 -28.70
N HIS A 133 -10.88 1.73 -29.84
CA HIS A 133 -9.65 2.46 -30.13
C HIS A 133 -9.51 3.67 -29.21
N GLU A 134 -10.60 4.43 -29.05
CA GLU A 134 -10.63 5.56 -28.12
C GLU A 134 -10.43 5.09 -26.67
N LEU A 135 -11.06 3.98 -26.27
CA LEU A 135 -10.82 3.39 -24.95
C LEU A 135 -9.34 3.05 -24.72
N MET A 136 -8.68 2.42 -25.68
CA MET A 136 -7.25 2.10 -25.57
C MET A 136 -6.40 3.37 -25.47
N PHE A 137 -6.71 4.40 -26.27
CA PHE A 137 -6.02 5.68 -26.22
C PHE A 137 -6.16 6.37 -24.84
N LEU A 138 -7.39 6.47 -24.34
CA LEU A 138 -7.70 7.08 -23.04
C LEU A 138 -7.08 6.29 -21.90
N LEU A 139 -7.20 4.95 -21.90
CA LEU A 139 -6.58 4.09 -20.90
C LEU A 139 -5.04 4.19 -20.93
N GLY A 140 -4.43 4.33 -22.11
CA GLY A 140 -2.99 4.58 -22.24
C GLY A 140 -2.54 5.85 -21.52
N SER A 141 -3.42 6.85 -21.43
CA SER A 141 -3.18 8.10 -20.71
C SER A 141 -3.56 8.01 -19.23
N ALA A 142 -4.57 7.23 -18.87
CA ALA A 142 -5.09 7.11 -17.51
C ALA A 142 -4.30 6.13 -16.62
N LEU A 143 -3.78 5.05 -17.22
CA LEU A 143 -3.13 3.95 -16.51
C LEU A 143 -1.64 4.23 -16.25
N HIS A 144 -1.38 5.26 -15.46
CA HIS A 144 -0.05 5.51 -14.91
C HIS A 144 -0.10 5.88 -13.42
N ARG A 145 0.96 5.58 -12.68
CA ARG A 145 0.99 5.62 -11.20
C ARG A 145 0.50 6.91 -10.53
N ARG A 146 0.75 8.07 -11.14
CA ARG A 146 0.46 9.40 -10.56
C ARG A 146 -0.70 10.13 -11.23
N PHE A 147 -1.59 9.40 -11.91
CA PHE A 147 -2.72 10.03 -12.61
C PHE A 147 -3.57 10.85 -11.64
N GLY A 148 -3.70 12.15 -11.92
CA GLY A 148 -4.42 13.09 -11.05
C GLY A 148 -3.94 13.16 -9.60
N SER A 149 -2.76 12.62 -9.25
CA SER A 149 -2.32 12.43 -7.86
C SER A 149 -3.31 11.66 -6.96
N ILE A 150 -4.11 10.75 -7.53
CA ILE A 150 -5.08 9.94 -6.75
C ILE A 150 -4.39 8.91 -5.85
N ASP A 151 -3.08 8.70 -6.00
CA ASP A 151 -2.25 7.78 -5.23
C ASP A 151 -1.79 8.34 -3.87
N ARG A 152 -2.08 9.61 -3.56
CA ARG A 152 -1.64 10.23 -2.31
C ARG A 152 -2.32 9.59 -1.10
N THR A 153 -1.49 9.19 -0.13
CA THR A 153 -1.94 8.53 1.11
C THR A 153 -2.91 9.36 1.93
N CYS A 154 -2.84 10.69 1.88
CA CYS A 154 -3.76 11.58 2.60
C CYS A 154 -5.24 11.36 2.23
N LEU A 155 -5.53 10.87 1.02
CA LEU A 155 -6.87 10.53 0.57
C LEU A 155 -7.41 9.25 1.26
N TYR A 156 -6.53 8.33 1.65
CA TYR A 156 -6.91 7.01 2.16
C TYR A 156 -6.89 6.92 3.70
N HIS A 157 -6.51 8.01 4.38
CA HIS A 157 -6.49 8.08 5.85
C HIS A 157 -7.66 8.85 6.45
N ARG A 158 -8.46 9.56 5.64
CA ARG A 158 -9.56 10.42 6.13
C ARG A 158 -10.86 9.68 6.39
N ALA A 159 -11.08 8.56 5.72
CA ALA A 159 -12.24 7.70 5.92
C ALA A 159 -11.78 6.24 6.07
N ARG A 160 -12.50 5.44 6.85
CA ARG A 160 -12.16 4.04 7.11
C ARG A 160 -12.64 3.13 5.99
N ALA A 161 -13.83 3.37 5.44
CA ALA A 161 -14.47 2.51 4.46
C ALA A 161 -14.15 2.86 2.99
N GLY A 162 -13.28 3.83 2.72
CA GLY A 162 -12.84 4.17 1.37
C GLY A 162 -12.28 5.58 1.25
N THR A 163 -12.41 6.19 0.07
CA THR A 163 -11.82 7.49 -0.27
C THR A 163 -12.85 8.41 -0.95
N LYS A 164 -12.39 9.46 -1.63
CA LYS A 164 -13.19 10.35 -2.47
C LYS A 164 -14.04 9.54 -3.47
N ARG A 165 -15.34 9.81 -3.52
CA ARG A 165 -16.29 9.12 -4.43
C ARG A 165 -15.92 9.29 -5.90
N LEU A 166 -15.34 10.42 -6.28
CA LEU A 166 -14.86 10.62 -7.65
C LEU A 166 -13.72 9.64 -8.00
N VAL A 167 -12.76 9.45 -7.08
CA VAL A 167 -11.64 8.52 -7.26
C VAL A 167 -12.14 7.09 -7.36
N GLU A 168 -13.05 6.67 -6.47
CA GLU A 168 -13.68 5.34 -6.51
C GLU A 168 -14.34 5.08 -7.87
N ARG A 169 -15.21 5.99 -8.33
CA ARG A 169 -15.89 5.88 -9.63
C ARG A 169 -14.92 5.85 -10.82
N PHE A 170 -13.84 6.63 -10.75
CA PHE A 170 -12.81 6.62 -11.79
C PHE A 170 -12.08 5.28 -11.88
N VAL A 171 -11.69 4.71 -10.74
CA VAL A 171 -11.06 3.39 -10.70
C VAL A 171 -12.01 2.31 -11.20
N ASP A 172 -13.29 2.35 -10.78
CA ASP A 172 -14.31 1.43 -11.27
C ASP A 172 -14.49 1.52 -12.79
N GLU A 173 -14.55 2.74 -13.34
CA GLU A 173 -14.68 2.94 -14.79
C GLU A 173 -13.43 2.47 -15.54
N CYS A 174 -12.22 2.66 -15.01
CA CYS A 174 -11.00 2.08 -15.58
C CYS A 174 -11.08 0.55 -15.66
N VAL A 175 -11.59 -0.11 -14.62
CA VAL A 175 -11.78 -1.58 -14.63
C VAL A 175 -12.81 -1.98 -15.68
N LEU A 176 -13.94 -1.27 -15.78
CA LEU A 176 -14.95 -1.52 -16.80
C LEU A 176 -14.40 -1.32 -18.22
N ALA A 177 -13.61 -0.27 -18.44
CA ALA A 177 -12.97 0.03 -19.71
C ALA A 177 -11.93 -1.04 -20.10
N ILE A 178 -11.08 -1.50 -19.16
CA ILE A 178 -10.14 -2.60 -19.40
C ILE A 178 -10.89 -3.88 -19.81
N ASN A 179 -11.98 -4.21 -19.11
CA ASN A 179 -12.79 -5.37 -19.44
C ASN A 179 -13.48 -5.23 -20.81
N ALA A 180 -13.97 -4.03 -21.14
CA ALA A 180 -14.56 -3.75 -22.45
C ALA A 180 -13.54 -3.94 -23.58
N VAL A 181 -12.31 -3.43 -23.44
CA VAL A 181 -11.22 -3.67 -24.41
C VAL A 181 -10.93 -5.16 -24.51
N ALA A 182 -10.79 -5.87 -23.40
CA ALA A 182 -10.51 -7.31 -23.42
C ALA A 182 -11.59 -8.11 -24.17
N GLN A 183 -12.86 -7.80 -23.93
CA GLN A 183 -14.03 -8.48 -24.51
C GLN A 183 -14.39 -8.00 -25.93
N ALA A 184 -13.81 -6.89 -26.40
CA ALA A 184 -14.11 -6.33 -27.72
C ALA A 184 -13.85 -7.37 -28.84
N PRO A 185 -14.73 -7.47 -29.85
CA PRO A 185 -14.55 -8.41 -30.96
C PRO A 185 -13.22 -8.18 -31.66
N THR A 186 -12.44 -9.25 -31.85
CA THR A 186 -11.26 -9.20 -32.71
C THR A 186 -11.70 -9.36 -34.15
N GLY A 187 -11.18 -8.54 -35.06
CA GLY A 187 -11.41 -8.77 -36.48
C GLY A 187 -10.90 -10.16 -36.88
N ALA A 188 -11.72 -10.93 -37.58
CA ALA A 188 -11.26 -12.19 -38.16
C ALA A 188 -10.17 -11.87 -39.20
N HIS A 189 -9.01 -12.52 -39.10
CA HIS A 189 -8.18 -12.69 -40.27
C HIS A 189 -9.04 -13.40 -41.31
N SER A 190 -9.42 -12.68 -42.37
CA SER A 190 -10.03 -13.29 -43.54
C SER A 190 -9.00 -14.27 -44.08
N ALA A 191 -9.20 -15.55 -43.77
CA ALA A 191 -8.44 -16.63 -44.36
C ALA A 191 -8.72 -16.56 -45.86
N ILE A 192 -7.75 -16.07 -46.62
CA ILE A 192 -7.77 -16.13 -48.08
C ILE A 192 -7.88 -17.61 -48.42
N SER A 193 -9.08 -18.04 -48.80
CA SER A 193 -9.32 -19.36 -49.37
C SER A 193 -8.64 -19.42 -50.74
N PRO A 194 -7.84 -20.46 -51.05
CA PRO A 194 -7.25 -20.58 -52.37
C PRO A 194 -8.35 -20.94 -53.38
N THR A 195 -8.61 -20.04 -54.32
CA THR A 195 -9.48 -20.31 -55.47
C THR A 195 -8.78 -21.30 -56.43
N LYS A 196 -9.57 -22.27 -56.90
CA LYS A 196 -9.19 -23.35 -57.82
C LYS A 196 -9.06 -22.88 -59.28
N GLY A 197 -7.98 -23.34 -59.95
CA GLY A 197 -7.88 -23.71 -61.39
C GLY A 197 -7.78 -22.55 -62.41
N GLY A 198 -6.92 -22.52 -63.43
CA GLY A 198 -5.92 -23.43 -64.06
C GLY A 198 -5.24 -22.65 -65.23
N PRO A 199 -4.66 -23.27 -66.28
CA PRO A 199 -3.38 -24.01 -66.33
C PRO A 199 -2.28 -23.39 -67.26
N ALA A 200 -1.07 -23.98 -67.22
CA ALA A 200 0.08 -23.93 -68.17
C ALA A 200 0.86 -22.58 -68.23
N ASP A 201 2.19 -22.48 -68.32
CA ASP A 201 3.27 -23.34 -68.86
C ASP A 201 4.65 -22.87 -68.31
N GLY A 202 5.69 -23.73 -68.42
CA GLY A 202 7.04 -23.26 -68.77
C GLY A 202 8.14 -23.24 -67.68
N SER A 203 8.88 -24.36 -67.58
CA SER A 203 10.35 -24.47 -67.43
C SER A 203 11.17 -23.44 -66.64
N GLY A 204 11.89 -23.90 -65.60
CA GLY A 204 13.04 -23.18 -65.04
C GLY A 204 13.66 -23.89 -63.82
N THR A 205 14.89 -24.38 -63.98
CA THR A 205 15.67 -25.23 -63.07
C THR A 205 16.38 -24.49 -61.91
N ARG A 206 16.78 -25.29 -60.89
CA ARG A 206 17.75 -25.04 -59.76
C ARG A 206 17.10 -24.39 -58.52
N GLY A 207 17.37 -24.73 -57.27
CA GLY A 207 18.38 -25.57 -56.60
C GLY A 207 18.62 -24.96 -55.20
N HIS A 208 18.99 -25.80 -54.23
CA HIS A 208 19.45 -25.50 -52.86
C HIS A 208 18.45 -25.29 -51.69
N ASP A 209 18.56 -26.27 -50.78
CA ASP A 209 18.88 -26.19 -49.35
C ASP A 209 17.89 -25.66 -48.30
N SER A 210 17.61 -26.59 -47.39
CA SER A 210 16.98 -26.47 -46.08
C SER A 210 17.94 -25.87 -45.05
N GLU A 211 17.53 -24.79 -44.38
CA GLU A 211 18.05 -24.41 -43.06
C GLU A 211 16.91 -24.07 -42.09
N GLY A 212 17.05 -24.59 -40.86
CA GLY A 212 16.10 -24.43 -39.76
C GLY A 212 16.24 -23.10 -39.00
N PRO A 213 15.32 -22.81 -38.05
CA PRO A 213 15.30 -21.53 -37.37
C PRO A 213 16.32 -21.43 -36.23
N LEU A 214 17.14 -20.40 -36.39
CA LEU A 214 18.13 -19.73 -35.56
C LEU A 214 17.86 -19.64 -34.04
N ALA A 215 18.94 -19.86 -33.29
CA ALA A 215 19.08 -19.65 -31.85
C ALA A 215 19.21 -18.16 -31.48
N GLY A 216 18.65 -17.78 -30.33
CA GLY A 216 18.74 -16.44 -29.75
C GLY A 216 20.11 -16.12 -29.12
N PRO A 217 20.46 -14.84 -28.96
CA PRO A 217 21.82 -14.42 -28.59
C PRO A 217 22.11 -14.58 -27.09
N GLY A 218 23.28 -15.15 -26.79
CA GLY A 218 23.86 -15.30 -25.47
C GLY A 218 24.51 -14.00 -24.96
N LEU A 219 24.34 -13.73 -23.66
CA LEU A 219 25.02 -12.66 -22.94
C LEU A 219 26.24 -13.21 -22.21
N ALA A 220 27.41 -12.70 -22.59
CA ALA A 220 28.72 -13.06 -22.09
C ALA A 220 28.98 -12.53 -20.67
N ALA A 221 29.66 -13.35 -19.88
CA ALA A 221 30.11 -13.05 -18.52
C ALA A 221 31.25 -12.02 -18.51
N GLY A 222 31.03 -10.91 -17.81
CA GLY A 222 32.04 -9.88 -17.53
C GLY A 222 32.83 -10.20 -16.25
N ARG A 223 34.16 -10.17 -16.38
CA ARG A 223 35.20 -10.48 -15.39
C ARG A 223 35.32 -9.38 -14.32
N VAL A 224 35.41 -9.78 -13.04
CA VAL A 224 35.65 -8.90 -11.89
C VAL A 224 37.15 -8.64 -11.72
N PRO A 225 37.62 -7.41 -11.46
CA PRO A 225 38.98 -7.16 -10.95
C PRO A 225 39.00 -7.00 -9.41
N ALA A 226 40.10 -7.48 -8.81
CA ALA A 226 40.39 -7.45 -7.37
C ALA A 226 40.77 -6.04 -6.85
N PRO A 227 40.68 -5.77 -5.53
CA PRO A 227 40.89 -4.43 -4.97
C PRO A 227 42.34 -4.18 -4.49
N THR A 228 42.78 -2.94 -4.62
CA THR A 228 44.01 -2.38 -4.04
C THR A 228 43.71 -1.58 -2.77
N SER A 229 44.65 -1.65 -1.82
CA SER A 229 44.65 -1.05 -0.48
C SER A 229 44.73 0.48 -0.45
N ALA A 230 44.08 1.12 0.53
CA ALA A 230 44.57 2.32 1.19
C ALA A 230 43.93 2.45 2.58
N ALA A 231 44.70 2.99 3.52
CA ALA A 231 44.52 2.92 4.95
C ALA A 231 43.82 4.14 5.57
N ASP A 232 43.34 3.89 6.80
CA ASP A 232 43.40 4.72 8.01
C ASP A 232 42.28 5.71 8.36
N GLY A 233 41.90 5.68 9.65
CA GLY A 233 41.30 6.79 10.39
C GLY A 233 39.89 6.61 11.00
N GLY A 234 39.81 6.34 12.31
CA GLY A 234 38.92 7.09 13.22
C GLY A 234 37.63 6.42 13.75
N GLU A 235 37.51 6.41 15.08
CA GLU A 235 36.54 5.70 15.93
C GLU A 235 35.20 6.42 16.26
N THR A 236 34.09 5.65 16.25
CA THR A 236 32.93 5.64 17.21
C THR A 236 31.88 6.79 17.21
N PRO A 237 30.72 6.69 17.92
CA PRO A 237 29.47 6.18 17.34
C PRO A 237 28.25 7.11 17.57
N ALA A 238 27.29 7.17 16.63
CA ALA A 238 25.98 7.75 16.93
C ALA A 238 24.86 7.18 16.03
N ALA A 239 23.76 6.81 16.68
CA ALA A 239 22.46 6.64 16.08
C ALA A 239 22.00 7.93 15.37
N VAL A 240 21.16 7.81 14.34
CA VAL A 240 19.93 8.60 14.11
C VAL A 240 19.42 8.37 12.68
N ALA A 241 18.09 8.29 12.59
CA ALA A 241 17.26 8.26 11.40
C ALA A 241 17.51 9.44 10.44
N GLY A 242 17.29 9.21 9.14
CA GLY A 242 17.19 10.29 8.15
C GLY A 242 17.74 9.88 6.79
N THR A 243 16.86 9.41 5.91
CA THR A 243 17.18 9.26 4.49
C THR A 243 17.13 10.63 3.82
N THR A 244 18.29 11.13 3.36
CA THR A 244 18.38 12.19 2.35
C THR A 244 18.56 11.55 0.96
N PRO A 245 18.02 12.14 -0.13
CA PRO A 245 18.18 11.62 -1.48
C PRO A 245 19.46 12.17 -2.14
N VAL A 246 20.16 11.29 -2.86
CA VAL A 246 21.28 11.64 -3.77
C VAL A 246 20.70 12.25 -5.07
N PRO A 247 21.30 13.30 -5.65
CA PRO A 247 20.80 13.94 -6.86
C PRO A 247 21.32 13.30 -8.16
N GLY A 248 20.48 13.34 -9.21
CA GLY A 248 20.93 13.63 -10.57
C GLY A 248 21.32 12.46 -11.48
N GLY A 249 20.34 11.93 -12.21
CA GLY A 249 20.56 11.14 -13.43
C GLY A 249 19.25 10.99 -14.21
N ARG A 250 18.95 11.89 -15.15
CA ARG A 250 17.77 11.85 -16.02
C ARG A 250 17.92 10.74 -17.08
N PRO A 251 16.94 9.84 -17.26
CA PRO A 251 16.70 9.23 -18.57
C PRO A 251 15.76 10.11 -19.40
N ALA A 252 15.95 10.08 -20.72
CA ALA A 252 15.28 10.90 -21.72
C ALA A 252 13.74 10.80 -21.65
N ALA A 253 13.09 11.96 -21.73
CA ALA A 253 11.63 12.08 -21.76
C ALA A 253 11.10 11.66 -23.15
N LEU A 254 10.14 10.72 -23.17
CA LEU A 254 9.24 10.54 -24.30
C LEU A 254 8.32 11.78 -24.38
N HIS A 255 8.29 12.37 -25.57
CA HIS A 255 7.50 13.56 -25.88
C HIS A 255 6.01 13.18 -25.96
N VAL A 256 5.21 13.70 -25.04
CA VAL A 256 3.74 13.67 -25.09
C VAL A 256 3.28 15.03 -25.66
N PRO A 257 2.39 15.10 -26.66
CA PRO A 257 1.87 16.38 -27.13
C PRO A 257 0.94 17.00 -26.07
N ALA A 258 1.13 18.29 -25.80
CA ALA A 258 0.28 19.06 -24.90
C ALA A 258 -1.08 19.35 -25.55
N LEU A 259 -2.17 18.96 -24.90
CA LEU A 259 -3.51 19.49 -25.18
C LEU A 259 -3.62 20.89 -24.57
N SER A 260 -3.32 21.91 -25.37
CA SER A 260 -3.57 23.32 -25.03
C SER A 260 -4.65 23.89 -25.94
N GLY A 261 -5.76 24.35 -25.35
CA GLY A 261 -6.64 25.34 -25.97
C GLY A 261 -8.12 25.01 -25.97
N ILE A 262 -8.82 25.24 -24.86
CA ILE A 262 -10.23 25.65 -24.90
C ILE A 262 -10.38 26.84 -23.95
N SER A 263 -10.49 28.04 -24.53
CA SER A 263 -10.78 29.29 -23.82
C SER A 263 -12.26 29.62 -23.98
N GLN A 264 -12.85 30.18 -22.91
CA GLN A 264 -14.23 30.65 -22.84
C GLN A 264 -14.46 31.99 -23.53
N ASP A 265 -15.71 32.18 -23.99
CA ASP A 265 -16.51 33.39 -24.21
C ASP A 265 -16.20 34.38 -25.34
N ALA A 266 -17.15 34.51 -26.30
CA ALA A 266 -17.98 35.71 -26.56
C ALA A 266 -18.52 35.76 -28.02
N ALA A 267 -19.81 36.03 -28.20
CA ALA A 267 -20.45 36.46 -29.46
C ALA A 267 -20.54 38.02 -29.47
N PRO A 268 -20.60 38.72 -30.64
CA PRO A 268 -21.85 38.82 -31.43
C PRO A 268 -21.73 38.99 -32.99
N ASP A 269 -22.87 38.68 -33.65
CA ASP A 269 -23.50 39.12 -34.93
C ASP A 269 -22.86 38.94 -36.34
N PRO A 270 -23.68 38.72 -37.42
CA PRO A 270 -23.24 38.11 -38.68
C PRO A 270 -23.11 39.10 -39.86
N GLY A 271 -22.29 38.73 -40.85
CA GLY A 271 -22.23 39.35 -42.17
C GLY A 271 -21.70 38.37 -43.23
N PRO A 272 -22.15 38.42 -44.50
CA PRO A 272 -22.14 37.27 -45.40
C PRO A 272 -20.92 37.24 -46.34
N GLY A 273 -20.46 36.02 -46.68
CA GLY A 273 -19.46 35.82 -47.74
C GLY A 273 -18.82 34.42 -47.76
N SER A 274 -19.46 33.49 -48.47
CA SER A 274 -18.93 32.18 -48.91
C SER A 274 -17.65 32.33 -49.79
N PRO A 275 -16.90 31.26 -50.19
CA PRO A 275 -17.24 29.83 -50.12
C PRO A 275 -16.11 28.85 -49.69
N THR A 276 -16.57 27.73 -49.10
CA THR A 276 -16.16 26.32 -49.25
C THR A 276 -14.70 25.96 -49.58
N ASN A 277 -14.06 25.27 -48.65
CA ASN A 277 -13.14 24.17 -48.95
C ASN A 277 -13.55 22.93 -48.14
N SER A 278 -14.54 22.22 -48.67
CA SER A 278 -14.82 20.83 -48.31
C SER A 278 -13.98 19.95 -49.24
N ALA A 279 -12.80 19.53 -48.78
CA ALA A 279 -12.06 18.44 -49.38
C ALA A 279 -11.97 17.31 -48.35
N ALA A 280 -12.89 16.36 -48.51
CA ALA A 280 -12.90 14.99 -48.06
C ALA A 280 -11.61 14.48 -47.37
N SER A 281 -11.68 14.29 -46.05
CA SER A 281 -10.94 13.20 -45.41
C SER A 281 -11.81 11.97 -45.49
N ALA A 282 -11.44 11.06 -46.38
CA ALA A 282 -12.07 9.76 -46.55
C ALA A 282 -12.15 9.04 -45.20
N ALA A 283 -13.35 8.55 -44.87
CA ALA A 283 -13.58 7.63 -43.78
C ALA A 283 -12.65 6.42 -43.94
N ALA A 284 -11.62 6.36 -43.10
CA ALA A 284 -10.79 5.17 -42.96
C ALA A 284 -11.72 4.02 -42.51
N ALA A 285 -11.66 2.91 -43.24
CA ALA A 285 -12.35 1.68 -42.86
C ALA A 285 -12.05 1.34 -41.38
N PRO A 286 -12.99 0.74 -40.62
CA PRO A 286 -12.74 0.37 -39.24
C PRO A 286 -11.51 -0.54 -39.19
N SER A 287 -10.42 -0.03 -38.62
CA SER A 287 -9.20 -0.78 -38.39
C SER A 287 -9.57 -1.90 -37.43
N HIS A 288 -9.77 -3.08 -37.99
CA HIS A 288 -10.10 -4.28 -37.25
C HIS A 288 -8.99 -4.57 -36.24
N LEU A 289 -9.27 -4.32 -34.96
CA LEU A 289 -8.32 -4.51 -33.88
C LEU A 289 -8.04 -6.02 -33.73
N SER A 290 -6.78 -6.43 -33.83
CA SER A 290 -6.42 -7.83 -33.68
C SER A 290 -6.32 -8.23 -32.20
N ALA A 291 -6.31 -9.54 -31.93
CA ALA A 291 -6.04 -10.05 -30.58
C ALA A 291 -4.65 -9.64 -30.07
N SER A 292 -3.68 -9.56 -30.98
CA SER A 292 -2.30 -9.19 -30.68
C SER A 292 -2.21 -7.73 -30.23
N ASP A 293 -2.87 -6.81 -30.93
CA ASP A 293 -2.85 -5.37 -30.61
C ASP A 293 -3.43 -5.11 -29.22
N LYS A 294 -4.53 -5.80 -28.88
CA LYS A 294 -5.11 -5.74 -27.53
C LYS A 294 -4.15 -6.25 -26.47
N LEU A 295 -3.51 -7.38 -26.72
CA LEU A 295 -2.59 -7.98 -25.76
C LEU A 295 -1.38 -7.07 -25.54
N GLU A 296 -0.77 -6.56 -26.62
CA GLU A 296 0.36 -5.64 -26.56
C GLU A 296 0.00 -4.37 -25.76
N PHE A 297 -1.17 -3.79 -26.04
CA PHE A 297 -1.67 -2.65 -25.28
C PHE A 297 -1.84 -2.96 -23.79
N LEU A 298 -2.52 -4.06 -23.44
CA LEU A 298 -2.77 -4.43 -22.05
C LEU A 298 -1.48 -4.76 -21.29
N GLU A 299 -0.50 -5.38 -21.98
CA GLU A 299 0.82 -5.61 -21.43
C GLU A 299 1.59 -4.30 -21.19
N GLY A 300 1.52 -3.37 -22.13
CA GLY A 300 2.07 -2.02 -22.01
C GLY A 300 1.45 -1.24 -20.86
N ALA A 301 0.12 -1.23 -20.75
CA ALA A 301 -0.62 -0.60 -19.66
C ALA A 301 -0.25 -1.19 -18.30
N ARG A 302 -0.12 -2.53 -18.22
CA ARG A 302 0.36 -3.22 -17.01
C ARG A 302 1.79 -2.80 -16.63
N LEU A 303 2.67 -2.62 -17.61
CA LEU A 303 4.03 -2.16 -17.37
C LEU A 303 4.06 -0.70 -16.86
N ALA A 304 3.25 0.18 -17.45
CA ALA A 304 3.15 1.59 -17.07
C ALA A 304 2.60 1.80 -15.64
N MET A 305 1.53 1.08 -15.27
CA MET A 305 1.02 1.05 -13.89
C MET A 305 2.02 0.41 -12.93
N GLY A 306 2.70 -0.64 -13.38
CA GLY A 306 3.58 -1.47 -12.57
C GLY A 306 2.83 -2.59 -11.86
N ARG A 307 3.51 -3.22 -10.91
CA ARG A 307 2.98 -4.35 -10.15
C ARG A 307 3.02 -4.04 -8.67
N THR A 308 1.92 -4.32 -7.99
CA THR A 308 1.83 -4.26 -6.53
C THR A 308 2.63 -5.41 -5.92
N ALA A 309 3.36 -5.12 -4.85
CA ALA A 309 4.05 -6.10 -4.04
C ALA A 309 3.65 -5.96 -2.58
N LEU A 310 3.47 -7.08 -1.88
CA LEU A 310 3.28 -7.11 -0.44
C LEU A 310 4.64 -7.28 0.24
N CYS A 311 5.06 -6.29 1.03
CA CYS A 311 6.33 -6.33 1.76
C CYS A 311 6.07 -6.58 3.26
N LEU A 312 6.44 -7.77 3.73
CA LEU A 312 6.27 -8.23 5.09
C LEU A 312 7.55 -7.98 5.89
N SER A 313 7.51 -6.97 6.75
CA SER A 313 8.64 -6.61 7.62
C SER A 313 8.87 -7.64 8.73
N GLY A 314 10.09 -7.61 9.28
CA GLY A 314 10.42 -8.34 10.50
C GLY A 314 9.75 -7.75 11.74
N GLY A 315 9.69 -8.53 12.80
CA GLY A 315 9.10 -8.12 14.09
C GLY A 315 9.08 -9.22 15.15
N GLY A 316 9.94 -10.24 15.01
CA GLY A 316 9.91 -11.44 15.86
C GLY A 316 8.51 -12.08 15.86
N ALA A 317 8.01 -12.42 17.06
CA ALA A 317 6.69 -13.03 17.24
C ALA A 317 5.52 -12.14 16.77
N LEU A 318 5.67 -10.81 16.80
CA LEU A 318 4.63 -9.88 16.33
C LEU A 318 4.39 -9.98 14.82
N ALA A 319 5.32 -10.57 14.06
CA ALA A 319 5.14 -10.75 12.62
C ALA A 319 3.95 -11.66 12.27
N MET A 320 3.41 -12.44 13.23
CA MET A 320 2.19 -13.23 13.03
C MET A 320 0.95 -12.35 12.78
N TYR A 321 0.94 -11.07 13.18
CA TYR A 321 -0.14 -10.14 12.83
C TYR A 321 -0.29 -9.93 11.32
N HIS A 322 0.77 -10.17 10.53
CA HIS A 322 0.69 -10.15 9.07
C HIS A 322 -0.37 -11.14 8.54
N MET A 323 -0.68 -12.22 9.26
CA MET A 323 -1.75 -13.16 8.89
C MET A 323 -3.12 -12.47 8.77
N GLY A 324 -3.42 -11.51 9.65
CA GLY A 324 -4.66 -10.74 9.58
C GLY A 324 -4.73 -9.86 8.33
N VAL A 325 -3.61 -9.22 7.98
CA VAL A 325 -3.49 -8.42 6.74
C VAL A 325 -3.65 -9.32 5.51
N VAL A 326 -2.99 -10.48 5.48
CA VAL A 326 -3.10 -11.46 4.41
C VAL A 326 -4.55 -11.93 4.26
N ARG A 327 -5.22 -12.27 5.38
CA ARG A 327 -6.64 -12.65 5.37
C ARG A 327 -7.50 -11.56 4.72
N ALA A 328 -7.31 -10.31 5.13
CA ALA A 328 -8.08 -9.18 4.61
C ALA A 328 -7.85 -8.97 3.11
N LEU A 329 -6.59 -9.10 2.65
CA LEU A 329 -6.25 -9.00 1.23
C LEU A 329 -6.86 -10.14 0.39
N ILE A 330 -6.83 -11.37 0.90
CA ILE A 330 -7.45 -12.53 0.24
C ILE A 330 -8.97 -12.37 0.15
N GLN A 331 -9.63 -11.99 1.25
CA GLN A 331 -11.08 -11.75 1.28
C GLN A 331 -11.49 -10.59 0.37
N ALA A 332 -10.59 -9.66 0.10
CA ALA A 332 -10.80 -8.54 -0.81
C ALA A 332 -10.45 -8.85 -2.27
N ASP A 333 -10.03 -10.09 -2.60
CA ASP A 333 -9.48 -10.47 -3.90
C ASP A 333 -8.35 -9.53 -4.38
N ALA A 334 -7.56 -9.03 -3.42
CA ALA A 334 -6.54 -8.02 -3.63
C ALA A 334 -5.13 -8.52 -3.27
N MET A 335 -4.97 -9.83 -3.09
CA MET A 335 -3.70 -10.42 -2.67
C MET A 335 -2.63 -10.27 -3.77
N PRO A 336 -1.53 -9.53 -3.53
CA PRO A 336 -0.52 -9.33 -4.56
C PRO A 336 0.20 -10.63 -4.92
N ARG A 337 0.46 -10.85 -6.21
CA ARG A 337 1.24 -12.00 -6.68
C ARG A 337 2.72 -11.93 -6.30
N ILE A 338 3.23 -10.73 -6.01
CA ILE A 338 4.62 -10.51 -5.59
C ILE A 338 4.63 -10.29 -4.08
N VAL A 339 5.38 -11.11 -3.36
CA VAL A 339 5.50 -11.04 -1.90
C VAL A 339 6.99 -10.99 -1.55
N SER A 340 7.37 -10.09 -0.66
CA SER A 340 8.71 -10.01 -0.07
C SER A 340 8.61 -10.15 1.44
N GLY A 341 9.51 -10.92 2.05
CA GLY A 341 9.53 -11.11 3.50
C GLY A 341 10.94 -11.06 4.08
N THR A 342 11.06 -10.46 5.27
CA THR A 342 12.31 -10.39 6.04
C THR A 342 12.07 -10.83 7.49
N SER A 343 12.97 -11.64 8.05
CA SER A 343 12.89 -12.13 9.44
C SER A 343 11.51 -12.74 9.75
N GLY A 344 10.79 -12.30 10.77
CA GLY A 344 9.43 -12.79 11.07
C GLY A 344 8.47 -12.68 9.87
N GLY A 345 8.60 -11.67 9.01
CA GLY A 345 7.83 -11.56 7.77
C GLY A 345 8.18 -12.63 6.72
N ALA A 346 9.41 -13.15 6.75
CA ALA A 346 9.82 -14.27 5.90
C ALA A 346 9.10 -15.57 6.26
N ILE A 347 8.71 -15.77 7.52
CA ILE A 347 7.89 -16.91 7.94
C ILE A 347 6.55 -16.90 7.19
N VAL A 348 5.85 -15.77 7.24
CA VAL A 348 4.54 -15.59 6.58
C VAL A 348 4.69 -15.62 5.05
N ALA A 349 5.74 -14.99 4.50
CA ALA A 349 6.05 -15.05 3.07
C ALA A 349 6.32 -16.51 2.61
N GLY A 350 7.04 -17.30 3.41
CA GLY A 350 7.29 -18.71 3.15
C GLY A 350 6.00 -19.53 3.13
N MET A 351 5.03 -19.23 4.02
CA MET A 351 3.72 -19.89 4.01
C MET A 351 2.94 -19.53 2.74
N LEU A 352 2.92 -18.24 2.38
CA LEU A 352 2.32 -17.74 1.13
C LEU A 352 2.95 -18.33 -0.13
N ALA A 353 4.25 -18.66 -0.09
CA ALA A 353 4.93 -19.28 -1.23
C ALA A 353 4.36 -20.67 -1.52
N ILE A 354 4.09 -21.45 -0.46
CA ILE A 354 3.73 -22.86 -0.60
C ILE A 354 2.23 -23.12 -0.52
N ARG A 355 1.39 -22.17 -0.11
CA ARG A 355 -0.06 -22.38 0.08
C ARG A 355 -0.92 -21.56 -0.87
N THR A 356 -2.05 -22.07 -1.34
CA THR A 356 -3.03 -21.29 -2.11
C THR A 356 -3.80 -20.31 -1.22
N ASP A 357 -4.52 -19.34 -1.78
CA ASP A 357 -5.34 -18.39 -0.97
C ASP A 357 -6.38 -19.13 -0.11
N LYS A 358 -7.01 -20.16 -0.67
CA LYS A 358 -7.94 -21.03 0.05
C LYS A 358 -7.26 -21.75 1.21
N GLU A 359 -6.11 -22.39 0.99
CA GLU A 359 -5.35 -23.07 2.05
C GLU A 359 -4.87 -22.10 3.14
N MET A 360 -4.52 -20.87 2.75
CA MET A 360 -4.14 -19.84 3.72
C MET A 360 -5.31 -19.52 4.66
N VAL A 361 -6.51 -19.30 4.13
CA VAL A 361 -7.68 -18.94 4.94
C VAL A 361 -8.24 -20.12 5.73
N ASP A 362 -8.30 -21.30 5.12
CA ASP A 362 -8.97 -22.49 5.70
C ASP A 362 -8.09 -23.23 6.71
N ASP A 363 -6.77 -23.22 6.53
CA ASP A 363 -5.82 -24.03 7.33
C ASP A 363 -4.77 -23.16 8.05
N VAL A 364 -4.10 -22.24 7.36
CA VAL A 364 -2.93 -21.54 7.93
C VAL A 364 -3.32 -20.42 8.91
N ILE A 365 -4.30 -19.59 8.57
CA ILE A 365 -4.69 -18.43 9.38
C ILE A 365 -5.62 -18.91 10.50
N ALA A 366 -5.03 -19.61 11.46
CA ALA A 366 -5.69 -20.20 12.62
C ALA A 366 -4.98 -19.83 13.92
N SER A 367 -5.67 -19.99 15.05
CA SER A 367 -5.16 -19.57 16.37
C SER A 367 -3.95 -20.37 16.86
N ASP A 368 -3.77 -21.59 16.33
CA ASP A 368 -2.67 -22.51 16.68
C ASP A 368 -1.43 -22.31 15.81
N ILE A 369 -1.44 -21.44 14.79
CA ILE A 369 -0.34 -21.36 13.81
C ILE A 369 1.01 -20.96 14.42
N ALA A 370 1.01 -20.40 15.64
CA ALA A 370 2.21 -19.99 16.34
C ALA A 370 2.95 -21.17 17.00
N ASP A 371 2.23 -22.23 17.37
CA ASP A 371 2.70 -23.39 18.14
C ASP A 371 2.28 -24.75 17.55
N ARG A 372 1.68 -24.73 16.35
CA ARG A 372 1.26 -25.90 15.59
C ARG A 372 2.38 -26.91 15.47
N TYR A 373 1.99 -28.19 15.50
CA TYR A 373 2.88 -29.35 15.45
C TYR A 373 3.75 -29.54 16.70
N GLY A 374 3.38 -28.92 17.82
CA GLY A 374 4.11 -29.02 19.08
C GLY A 374 5.44 -28.26 19.06
N VAL A 375 5.58 -27.28 18.15
CA VAL A 375 6.79 -26.46 17.99
C VAL A 375 6.41 -24.99 17.90
N THR A 376 7.13 -24.15 18.62
CA THR A 376 6.93 -22.69 18.63
C THR A 376 7.94 -22.01 17.71
N TRP A 377 7.52 -20.96 17.01
CA TRP A 377 8.43 -20.14 16.20
C TRP A 377 9.51 -19.48 17.07
N PHE A 378 9.11 -18.93 18.21
CA PHE A 378 10.00 -18.27 19.15
C PHE A 378 9.88 -18.94 20.50
N ASP A 379 11.03 -19.20 21.13
CA ASP A 379 11.05 -19.84 22.44
C ASP A 379 10.45 -18.92 23.51
N PRO A 380 9.83 -19.45 24.56
CA PRO A 380 9.36 -18.63 25.68
C PRO A 380 10.51 -17.82 26.31
N ILE A 381 10.18 -16.63 26.84
CA ILE A 381 11.17 -15.71 27.43
C ILE A 381 12.10 -16.41 28.45
N PRO A 382 11.62 -17.26 29.38
CA PRO A 382 12.51 -17.95 30.31
C PRO A 382 13.54 -18.85 29.62
N THR A 383 13.15 -19.52 28.53
CA THR A 383 14.06 -20.38 27.74
C THR A 383 15.09 -19.53 26.99
N GLN A 384 14.67 -18.37 26.47
CA GLN A 384 15.57 -17.42 25.82
C GLN A 384 16.63 -16.88 26.80
N VAL A 385 16.23 -16.54 28.02
CA VAL A 385 17.15 -16.08 29.08
C VAL A 385 18.14 -17.18 29.48
N ALA A 386 17.66 -18.42 29.67
CA ALA A 386 18.52 -19.55 29.99
C ALA A 386 19.51 -19.86 28.86
N THR A 387 19.07 -19.78 27.60
CA THR A 387 19.92 -19.97 26.42
C THR A 387 20.97 -18.88 26.33
N PHE A 388 20.59 -17.62 26.58
CA PHE A 388 21.53 -16.50 26.63
C PHE A 388 22.59 -16.70 27.70
N ALA A 389 22.20 -17.05 28.93
CA ALA A 389 23.13 -17.32 30.03
C ALA A 389 24.10 -18.46 29.70
N ALA A 390 23.61 -19.55 29.10
CA ALA A 390 24.46 -20.66 28.66
C ALA A 390 25.40 -20.25 27.51
N SER A 391 24.95 -19.40 26.59
CA SER A 391 25.74 -18.95 25.45
C SER A 391 26.93 -18.08 25.86
N LEU A 392 26.84 -17.33 26.98
CA LEU A 392 27.95 -16.55 27.54
C LEU A 392 29.15 -17.41 27.94
N LEU A 393 28.91 -18.70 28.25
CA LEU A 393 29.96 -19.63 28.66
C LEU A 393 30.49 -20.51 27.52
N THR A 394 29.74 -20.60 26.41
CA THR A 394 29.94 -21.64 25.40
C THR A 394 30.08 -21.10 23.97
N SER A 395 29.93 -19.80 23.76
CA SER A 395 29.94 -19.19 22.42
C SER A 395 30.62 -17.84 22.43
N ASP A 396 31.44 -17.56 21.41
CA ASP A 396 32.10 -16.27 21.23
C ASP A 396 31.11 -15.12 21.03
N ARG A 397 29.89 -15.43 20.58
CA ARG A 397 28.78 -14.48 20.44
C ARG A 397 27.54 -15.01 21.16
N PRO A 398 27.11 -14.35 22.25
CA PRO A 398 25.94 -14.77 22.98
C PRO A 398 24.67 -14.58 22.14
N HIS A 399 23.71 -15.48 22.34
CA HIS A 399 22.48 -15.56 21.57
C HIS A 399 21.33 -16.10 22.41
N THR A 400 20.10 -15.70 22.10
CA THR A 400 18.91 -16.09 22.88
C THR A 400 18.21 -17.34 22.32
N MET A 401 18.51 -17.73 21.08
CA MET A 401 17.87 -18.87 20.40
C MET A 401 18.89 -19.74 19.66
N ARG A 402 18.63 -21.05 19.66
CA ARG A 402 19.43 -22.05 18.94
C ARG A 402 18.98 -22.17 17.48
N SER A 403 19.89 -21.92 16.54
CA SER A 403 19.58 -21.94 15.11
C SER A 403 19.14 -23.31 14.61
N GLU A 404 19.64 -24.40 15.19
CA GLU A 404 19.28 -25.78 14.82
C GLU A 404 17.82 -26.07 15.18
N ARG A 405 17.38 -25.60 16.36
CA ARG A 405 15.98 -25.75 16.81
C ARG A 405 15.05 -24.94 15.91
N PHE A 406 15.40 -23.69 15.63
CA PHE A 406 14.59 -22.85 14.74
C PHE A 406 14.52 -23.43 13.32
N ALA A 407 15.64 -23.92 12.77
CA ALA A 407 15.67 -24.60 11.48
C ALA A 407 14.81 -25.87 11.47
N ALA A 408 14.77 -26.64 12.57
CA ALA A 408 13.88 -27.78 12.71
C ALA A 408 12.40 -27.36 12.72
N THR A 409 12.05 -26.26 13.42
CA THR A 409 10.71 -25.66 13.35
C THR A 409 10.37 -25.26 11.92
N CYS A 410 11.25 -24.54 11.21
CA CYS A 410 11.03 -24.18 9.80
C CYS A 410 10.80 -25.43 8.93
N LYS A 411 11.58 -26.51 9.09
CA LYS A 411 11.37 -27.76 8.37
C LYS A 411 10.00 -28.37 8.64
N ARG A 412 9.51 -28.29 9.87
CA ARG A 412 8.19 -28.82 10.24
C ARG A 412 7.05 -28.11 9.52
N TYR A 413 7.15 -26.79 9.38
CA TYR A 413 6.11 -25.98 8.72
C TYR A 413 6.20 -25.97 7.20
N PHE A 414 7.40 -25.85 6.63
CA PHE A 414 7.58 -25.69 5.18
C PHE A 414 7.91 -27.01 4.46
N GLY A 415 8.21 -28.08 5.18
CA GLY A 415 8.58 -29.36 4.58
C GLY A 415 9.76 -29.26 3.62
N ALA A 416 9.70 -30.02 2.52
CA ALA A 416 10.77 -30.10 1.52
C ALA A 416 10.52 -29.22 0.28
N TYR A 417 9.71 -28.16 0.39
CA TYR A 417 9.45 -27.25 -0.73
C TYR A 417 10.65 -26.36 -1.05
N THR A 418 11.04 -26.34 -2.32
CA THR A 418 11.98 -25.32 -2.86
C THR A 418 11.24 -24.11 -3.41
N PHE A 419 11.95 -22.99 -3.64
CA PHE A 419 11.34 -21.81 -4.27
C PHE A 419 10.76 -22.11 -5.67
N GLY A 420 11.45 -22.93 -6.48
CA GLY A 420 10.98 -23.30 -7.81
C GLY A 420 9.75 -24.22 -7.78
N GLU A 421 9.64 -25.11 -6.79
CA GLU A 421 8.45 -25.95 -6.57
C GLU A 421 7.26 -25.12 -6.08
N ALA A 422 7.50 -24.23 -5.13
CA ALA A 422 6.50 -23.31 -4.60
C ALA A 422 5.93 -22.38 -5.69
N PHE A 423 6.79 -21.78 -6.50
CA PHE A 423 6.36 -20.92 -7.61
C PHE A 423 5.52 -21.66 -8.65
N ARG A 424 5.91 -22.89 -9.03
CA ARG A 424 5.11 -23.71 -9.96
C ARG A 424 3.74 -24.09 -9.38
N ARG A 425 3.65 -24.26 -8.06
CA ARG A 425 2.40 -24.59 -7.38
C ARG A 425 1.46 -23.39 -7.30
N THR A 426 1.95 -22.24 -6.85
CA THR A 426 1.08 -21.10 -6.47
C THR A 426 1.10 -19.94 -7.46
N GLY A 427 2.09 -19.88 -8.35
CA GLY A 427 2.32 -18.74 -9.23
C GLY A 427 2.77 -17.46 -8.51
N ARG A 428 2.99 -17.51 -7.19
CA ARG A 428 3.42 -16.34 -6.41
C ARG A 428 4.92 -16.15 -6.47
N VAL A 429 5.33 -14.95 -6.83
CA VAL A 429 6.73 -14.52 -6.80
C VAL A 429 7.07 -14.14 -5.38
N VAL A 430 7.53 -15.11 -4.60
CA VAL A 430 7.98 -14.88 -3.22
C VAL A 430 9.49 -14.67 -3.18
N SER A 431 9.90 -13.59 -2.53
CA SER A 431 11.29 -13.29 -2.23
C SER A 431 11.53 -13.22 -0.72
N ILE A 432 12.58 -13.88 -0.25
CA ILE A 432 13.04 -13.81 1.13
C ILE A 432 14.35 -13.03 1.15
N VAL A 433 14.38 -11.96 1.95
CA VAL A 433 15.59 -11.13 2.12
C VAL A 433 16.44 -11.70 3.24
N ILE A 434 17.71 -11.96 2.94
CA ILE A 434 18.69 -12.53 3.88
C ILE A 434 19.86 -11.55 3.98
N THR A 435 20.30 -11.24 5.19
CA THR A 435 21.52 -10.47 5.38
C THR A 435 22.72 -11.40 5.34
N VAL A 436 23.63 -11.19 4.38
CA VAL A 436 24.86 -11.96 4.24
C VAL A 436 26.02 -11.10 4.72
N ARG A 437 26.90 -11.69 5.53
CA ARG A 437 28.14 -11.06 5.96
C ARG A 437 29.32 -11.78 5.31
N TYR A 438 30.14 -11.05 4.58
CA TYR A 438 31.35 -11.60 3.95
C TYR A 438 32.54 -11.42 4.89
N GLY A 439 33.03 -12.53 5.47
CA GLY A 439 34.21 -12.55 6.35
C GLY A 439 34.02 -11.87 7.72
N ASP A 440 35.05 -12.01 8.57
CA ASP A 440 35.10 -11.42 9.90
C ASP A 440 35.46 -9.93 9.84
N GLY A 441 34.49 -9.10 9.40
CA GLY A 441 34.64 -7.64 9.34
C GLY A 441 34.01 -6.97 8.12
N GLY A 442 33.56 -7.74 7.13
CA GLY A 442 32.98 -7.18 5.90
C GLY A 442 31.60 -6.57 6.09
N ALA A 443 31.24 -5.69 5.15
CA ALA A 443 29.93 -5.08 5.08
C ALA A 443 28.83 -6.13 4.94
N SER A 444 27.70 -5.87 5.61
CA SER A 444 26.49 -6.69 5.45
C SER A 444 25.79 -6.32 4.15
N HIS A 445 25.53 -7.31 3.30
CA HIS A 445 24.81 -7.11 2.04
C HIS A 445 23.48 -7.87 2.05
N PRO A 446 22.38 -7.25 1.56
CA PRO A 446 21.12 -7.97 1.38
C PRO A 446 21.25 -8.93 0.19
N PHE A 447 20.86 -10.18 0.41
CA PHE A 447 20.72 -11.21 -0.60
C PHE A 447 19.24 -11.56 -0.75
N LEU A 448 18.76 -11.58 -2.00
CA LEU A 448 17.37 -11.86 -2.32
C LEU A 448 17.21 -13.29 -2.84
N ALA A 449 16.68 -14.18 -2.02
CA ALA A 449 16.39 -15.56 -2.41
C ALA A 449 14.95 -15.68 -2.95
N ASN A 450 14.80 -16.11 -4.20
CA ASN A 450 13.50 -16.37 -4.82
C ASN A 450 13.60 -17.49 -5.88
N TYR A 451 12.53 -17.72 -6.63
CA TYR A 451 12.48 -18.78 -7.64
C TYR A 451 13.42 -18.57 -8.84
N LEU A 452 13.87 -17.33 -9.09
CA LEU A 452 14.83 -17.01 -10.16
C LEU A 452 16.26 -17.16 -9.69
N THR A 453 16.59 -16.62 -8.51
CA THR A 453 17.95 -16.60 -7.97
C THR A 453 18.33 -17.88 -7.25
N CYS A 454 17.35 -18.57 -6.65
CA CYS A 454 17.53 -19.73 -5.77
C CYS A 454 16.47 -20.83 -5.98
N PRO A 455 16.18 -21.28 -7.21
CA PRO A 455 15.06 -22.21 -7.51
C PRO A 455 15.12 -23.54 -6.74
N THR A 456 16.32 -24.02 -6.44
CA THR A 456 16.57 -25.31 -5.78
C THR A 456 16.75 -25.19 -4.27
N VAL A 457 16.80 -23.97 -3.72
CA VAL A 457 16.96 -23.75 -2.28
C VAL A 457 15.64 -24.06 -1.56
N PHE A 458 15.73 -24.77 -0.45
CA PHE A 458 14.57 -25.04 0.40
C PHE A 458 14.12 -23.77 1.12
N ILE A 459 12.80 -23.51 1.07
CA ILE A 459 12.21 -22.33 1.71
C ILE A 459 12.49 -22.31 3.21
N TRP A 460 12.43 -23.45 3.90
CA TRP A 460 12.73 -23.52 5.34
C TRP A 460 14.13 -22.98 5.67
N SER A 461 15.12 -23.23 4.82
CA SER A 461 16.51 -22.82 5.06
C SER A 461 16.70 -21.32 4.82
N ALA A 462 16.00 -20.77 3.82
CA ALA A 462 15.99 -19.34 3.55
C ALA A 462 15.27 -18.55 4.66
N VAL A 463 14.15 -19.07 5.18
CA VAL A 463 13.47 -18.48 6.34
C VAL A 463 14.37 -18.52 7.57
N ALA A 464 15.01 -19.66 7.86
CA ALA A 464 15.94 -19.79 8.98
C ALA A 464 17.11 -18.79 8.87
N ALA A 465 17.72 -18.65 7.69
CA ALA A 465 18.78 -17.68 7.44
C ALA A 465 18.30 -16.22 7.56
N SER A 466 17.09 -15.90 7.10
CA SER A 466 16.51 -14.55 7.22
C SER A 466 16.19 -14.16 8.67
N CYS A 467 15.82 -15.13 9.51
CA CYS A 467 15.59 -14.93 10.94
C CYS A 467 16.89 -14.89 11.75
N ALA A 468 18.05 -15.22 11.16
CA ALA A 468 19.33 -15.31 11.83
C ALA A 468 19.98 -13.95 12.12
N LEU A 469 19.38 -13.20 13.05
CA LEU A 469 19.86 -11.88 13.43
C LEU A 469 20.98 -11.96 14.48
N PRO A 470 22.04 -11.14 14.35
CA PRO A 470 23.08 -11.02 15.38
C PRO A 470 22.49 -10.74 16.77
N GLY A 471 22.94 -11.49 17.78
CA GLY A 471 22.44 -11.41 19.16
C GLY A 471 21.15 -12.20 19.43
N LEU A 472 20.37 -12.54 18.40
CA LEU A 472 19.19 -13.41 18.54
C LEU A 472 19.55 -14.88 18.31
N MET A 473 20.17 -15.20 17.17
CA MET A 473 20.56 -16.57 16.85
C MET A 473 21.82 -16.59 15.95
N PRO A 474 22.64 -17.64 16.01
CA PRO A 474 23.76 -17.85 15.09
C PRO A 474 23.35 -17.86 13.61
N ALA A 475 24.28 -17.52 12.71
CA ALA A 475 24.05 -17.57 11.27
C ALA A 475 23.63 -18.97 10.81
N ALA A 476 22.68 -19.04 9.87
CA ALA A 476 22.22 -20.30 9.29
C ALA A 476 22.60 -20.38 7.80
N ASN A 477 22.97 -21.58 7.36
CA ASN A 477 23.32 -21.84 5.97
C ASN A 477 22.09 -22.10 5.11
N LEU A 478 22.15 -21.66 3.85
CA LEU A 478 21.18 -22.04 2.84
C LEU A 478 21.40 -23.50 2.41
N VAL A 479 20.31 -24.23 2.24
CA VAL A 479 20.35 -25.64 1.83
C VAL A 479 19.59 -25.82 0.53
N SER A 480 20.27 -26.40 -0.46
CA SER A 480 19.67 -26.76 -1.75
C SER A 480 19.22 -28.21 -1.78
N LYS A 481 18.16 -28.46 -2.54
CA LYS A 481 17.72 -29.80 -2.88
C LYS A 481 18.74 -30.41 -3.85
N PRO A 482 19.24 -31.63 -3.59
CA PRO A 482 20.19 -32.28 -4.49
C PRO A 482 19.54 -32.48 -5.88
N PRO A 483 20.33 -32.41 -6.96
CA PRO A 483 19.82 -32.69 -8.29
C PRO A 483 19.29 -34.12 -8.34
N GLN A 484 18.02 -34.29 -8.74
CA GLN A 484 17.48 -35.62 -8.98
C GLN A 484 18.22 -36.24 -10.18
N SER A 485 18.68 -37.49 -10.05
CA SER A 485 19.18 -38.23 -11.20
C SER A 485 18.08 -38.33 -12.26
N ALA A 486 18.45 -38.33 -13.55
CA ALA A 486 17.48 -38.37 -14.65
C ALA A 486 16.50 -39.56 -14.57
N ALA A 487 16.93 -40.69 -13.98
CA ALA A 487 16.10 -41.86 -13.73
C ALA A 487 15.03 -41.60 -12.65
N THR A 488 15.41 -40.99 -11.52
CA THR A 488 14.47 -40.60 -10.46
C THR A 488 13.47 -39.54 -10.89
N ALA A 489 13.88 -38.58 -11.73
CA ALA A 489 12.98 -37.55 -12.25
C ALA A 489 11.90 -38.15 -13.17
N ARG A 490 12.27 -39.10 -14.04
CA ARG A 490 11.31 -39.85 -14.89
C ARG A 490 10.36 -40.71 -14.06
N ALA A 491 10.86 -41.39 -13.03
CA ALA A 491 10.03 -42.18 -12.13
C ALA A 491 9.03 -41.32 -11.35
N ALA A 492 9.46 -40.16 -10.84
CA ALA A 492 8.59 -39.22 -10.13
C ALA A 492 7.54 -38.58 -11.06
N ALA A 493 7.91 -38.24 -12.30
CA ALA A 493 6.97 -37.72 -13.30
C ALA A 493 5.94 -38.78 -13.70
N ALA A 494 6.35 -40.04 -13.87
CA ALA A 494 5.45 -41.15 -14.16
C ALA A 494 4.47 -41.42 -12.98
N ALA A 495 4.96 -41.36 -11.74
CA ALA A 495 4.12 -41.51 -10.55
C ALA A 495 3.12 -40.35 -10.37
N ALA A 496 3.54 -39.11 -10.64
CA ALA A 496 2.67 -37.95 -10.59
C ALA A 496 1.58 -37.99 -11.68
N ALA A 497 1.93 -38.43 -12.90
CA ALA A 497 0.97 -38.62 -13.98
C ALA A 497 -0.04 -39.74 -13.65
N ALA A 498 0.41 -40.84 -13.04
CA ALA A 498 -0.47 -41.93 -12.60
C ALA A 498 -1.41 -41.49 -11.47
N ALA A 499 -0.93 -40.69 -10.51
CA ALA A 499 -1.76 -40.15 -9.44
C ALA A 499 -2.81 -39.14 -9.96
N ALA A 500 -2.45 -38.32 -10.95
CA ALA A 500 -3.40 -37.41 -11.61
C ALA A 500 -4.48 -38.17 -12.38
N ALA A 501 -4.11 -39.25 -13.09
CA ALA A 501 -5.05 -40.10 -13.80
C ALA A 501 -6.00 -40.87 -12.87
N ALA A 502 -5.51 -41.28 -11.69
CA ALA A 502 -6.33 -41.93 -10.66
C ALA A 502 -7.26 -40.97 -9.92
N ALA A 503 -6.97 -39.67 -9.92
CA ALA A 503 -7.85 -38.64 -9.36
C ALA A 503 -8.91 -38.15 -10.35
N SER A 504 -8.75 -38.43 -11.65
CA SER A 504 -9.72 -38.11 -12.71
C SER A 504 -10.56 -39.31 -13.17
N ALA A 505 -10.35 -40.49 -12.58
CA ALA A 505 -11.17 -41.69 -12.73
C ALA A 505 -12.00 -41.88 -11.45
#